data_AF-T0QXK2-F1
#
_entry.id   AF-T0QXK2-F1
#
_cell.length_a   1.000
_cell.length_b   1.000
_cell.length_c   1.000
_cell.angle_alpha   90.00
_cell.angle_beta   90.00
_cell.angle_gamma   90.00
#
_symmetry.space_group_name_H-M   'P 1'
#
loop_
_entity.id
_entity.type
_entity.pdbx_description
1 polymer ?
#
loop_
_entity_poly.entity_id
_entity_poly.type
_entity_poly.pdbx_seq_one_letter_code
_entity_poly.pdbx_strand_id
1 'polypeptide(L)'
;MPAKTKSRAKATSVTKPSLLATESLATAIARCKEEVAEIAAECRANNRVFRDIEFDIAGNEYDCLSSLTDLWDSTTPGGALRVRQIFKDPIFCDDGFDAGDIQQGTTGNCWFLAALASVCWVPRVIENICVARDEKVGVYGFIFFKDGEWQHVIIDDQLYVTHTDFDHAYESYVISDKAKYKELLRTGSQALFFGKSSSARETWLPLLEKAYTKLHGDYKSVEGGMTGEGIEDLTGGVTTTILTTDILDYDRFWVEEFSRTNVDTLFSAAVIKKYSGLESRSDNGLVHLHAYSILKAVEVQGTRFLMIRNPWGQHEWNGRWSDGSKEWTPEWMAALDHKFGDDGAFWMQYEDFIEEFTEIEQTRLYDANWFVNQEWIEYRSAWPAAWDQGLFQFSLSTDGPANVVLAKADERYFHGLEGPYDFGLRLAVYRRSDDESRSFVGHFVQNCYNRSISLEFKSLEAGVYDVDVMVVRRGRGQQGAEDVISDVGNARPDKLLQICKNFNASRVQAVNLHGEYDILDKAKETQSTEFELAANRARKEKLLELEAQAEEPEDEETPNDDEDDNGDDNDEEAQEEEDEEEEEAADEPIEGDALSGAVVLGLRVYTKDAHATVTAVLKAD
;
A
#
# COMPACT_ATOMS: atom_id res chain seq x y z
N MET A 1 -54.46 34.08 17.21
CA MET A 1 -53.22 33.96 16.41
C MET A 1 -52.52 32.68 16.85
N PRO A 2 -52.34 31.69 15.97
CA PRO A 2 -51.85 30.37 16.37
C PRO A 2 -50.32 30.37 16.50
N ALA A 3 -49.83 29.71 17.55
CA ALA A 3 -48.43 29.47 17.81
C ALA A 3 -47.82 28.56 16.73
N LYS A 4 -46.76 29.01 16.07
CA LYS A 4 -45.98 28.22 15.13
C LYS A 4 -45.12 27.22 15.90
N THR A 5 -45.53 25.96 15.88
CA THR A 5 -44.71 24.80 16.27
C THR A 5 -43.52 24.71 15.32
N LYS A 6 -42.30 24.97 15.82
CA LYS A 6 -41.07 24.67 15.10
C LYS A 6 -40.97 23.15 14.96
N SER A 7 -41.16 22.66 13.74
CA SER A 7 -40.77 21.32 13.33
C SER A 7 -39.29 21.11 13.65
N ARG A 8 -39.00 20.33 14.69
CA ARG A 8 -37.65 19.83 14.97
C ARG A 8 -37.34 18.85 13.86
N ALA A 9 -36.53 19.27 12.89
CA ALA A 9 -36.00 18.36 11.88
C ALA A 9 -35.39 17.17 12.62
N LYS A 10 -35.84 15.95 12.26
CA LYS A 10 -35.18 14.72 12.71
C LYS A 10 -33.73 14.83 12.25
N ALA A 11 -32.79 14.86 13.19
CA ALA A 11 -31.39 14.63 12.87
C ALA A 11 -31.33 13.24 12.23
N THR A 12 -31.16 13.19 10.91
CA THR A 12 -30.62 12.02 10.22
C THR A 12 -29.34 11.68 10.96
N SER A 13 -29.28 10.49 11.57
CA SER A 13 -28.01 10.02 12.13
C SER A 13 -27.07 9.84 10.94
N VAL A 14 -26.19 10.82 10.73
CA VAL A 14 -25.06 10.65 9.84
C VAL A 14 -24.23 9.55 10.48
N THR A 15 -24.30 8.35 9.90
CA THR A 15 -23.37 7.27 10.21
C THR A 15 -21.98 7.84 9.98
N LYS A 16 -21.19 7.92 11.06
CA LYS A 16 -19.83 8.43 10.95
C LYS A 16 -19.00 7.36 10.24
N PRO A 17 -18.15 7.74 9.28
CA PRO A 17 -17.24 6.82 8.63
C PRO A 17 -16.38 6.11 9.66
N SER A 18 -16.04 4.87 9.34
CA SER A 18 -15.16 4.01 10.11
C SER A 18 -14.21 3.32 9.12
N LEU A 19 -13.56 2.24 9.55
CA LEU A 19 -12.97 1.30 8.61
C LEU A 19 -14.05 0.79 7.64
N LEU A 20 -13.67 0.57 6.38
CA LEU A 20 -14.50 -0.09 5.38
C LEU A 20 -14.95 -1.45 5.92
N ALA A 21 -16.24 -1.56 6.23
CA ALA A 21 -16.79 -2.76 6.86
C ALA A 21 -17.01 -3.87 5.82
N THR A 22 -16.08 -4.80 5.75
CA THR A 22 -16.17 -6.01 4.90
C THR A 22 -16.17 -7.28 5.75
N GLU A 23 -16.50 -8.41 5.14
CA GLU A 23 -16.31 -9.73 5.77
C GLU A 23 -14.82 -10.02 6.04
N SER A 24 -13.92 -9.57 5.14
CA SER A 24 -12.47 -9.70 5.33
C SER A 24 -11.98 -8.95 6.57
N LEU A 25 -12.54 -7.77 6.89
CA LEU A 25 -12.22 -7.04 8.11
C LEU A 25 -12.56 -7.85 9.37
N ALA A 26 -13.77 -8.41 9.44
CA ALA A 26 -14.20 -9.20 10.59
C ALA A 26 -13.33 -10.46 10.77
N THR A 27 -12.98 -11.11 9.66
CA THR A 27 -12.11 -12.29 9.63
C THR A 27 -10.69 -11.95 10.09
N ALA A 28 -10.09 -10.87 9.58
CA ALA A 28 -8.76 -10.41 9.96
C ALA A 28 -8.68 -10.06 11.45
N ILE A 29 -9.69 -9.35 11.98
CA ILE A 29 -9.78 -9.03 13.42
C ILE A 29 -9.84 -10.30 14.28
N ALA A 30 -10.64 -11.28 13.88
CA ALA A 30 -10.78 -12.53 14.62
C ALA A 30 -9.46 -13.32 14.66
N ARG A 31 -8.81 -13.50 13.50
CA ARG A 31 -7.51 -14.18 13.38
C ARG A 31 -6.43 -13.48 14.19
N CYS A 32 -6.35 -12.15 14.09
CA CYS A 32 -5.39 -11.34 14.86
C CYS A 32 -5.52 -11.59 16.38
N LYS A 33 -6.75 -11.61 16.90
CA LYS A 33 -7.00 -11.84 18.33
C LYS A 33 -6.61 -13.26 18.77
N GLU A 34 -6.92 -14.25 17.93
CA GLU A 34 -6.59 -15.65 18.19
C GLU A 34 -5.08 -15.83 18.25
N GLU A 35 -4.35 -15.39 17.23
CA GLU A 35 -2.90 -15.58 17.13
C GLU A 35 -2.14 -14.81 18.23
N VAL A 36 -2.56 -13.58 18.57
CA VAL A 36 -2.00 -12.85 19.71
C VAL A 36 -2.21 -13.61 21.02
N ALA A 37 -3.38 -14.22 21.22
CA ALA A 37 -3.67 -15.00 22.42
C ALA A 37 -2.84 -16.30 22.49
N GLU A 38 -2.65 -16.98 21.36
CA GLU A 38 -1.82 -18.19 21.25
C GLU A 38 -0.36 -17.88 21.56
N ILE A 39 0.21 -16.86 20.92
CA ILE A 39 1.58 -16.38 21.17
C ILE A 39 1.75 -16.01 22.65
N ALA A 40 0.77 -15.29 23.22
CA ALA A 40 0.81 -14.88 24.62
C ALA A 40 0.73 -16.06 25.60
N ALA A 41 -0.01 -17.12 25.24
CA ALA A 41 -0.08 -18.35 26.03
C ALA A 41 1.23 -19.14 25.97
N GLU A 42 1.80 -19.31 24.77
CA GLU A 42 3.08 -19.99 24.57
C GLU A 42 4.22 -19.28 25.31
N CYS A 43 4.30 -17.96 25.19
CA CYS A 43 5.31 -17.15 25.85
C CYS A 43 5.25 -17.29 27.38
N ARG A 44 4.05 -17.30 27.95
CA ARG A 44 3.86 -17.53 29.40
C ARG A 44 4.26 -18.95 29.81
N ALA A 45 3.89 -19.96 29.03
CA ALA A 45 4.24 -21.35 29.31
C ALA A 45 5.76 -21.56 29.32
N ASN A 46 6.49 -20.85 28.45
CA ASN A 46 7.94 -20.94 28.32
C ASN A 46 8.71 -19.90 29.15
N ASN A 47 8.03 -19.02 29.89
CA ASN A 47 8.61 -17.89 30.63
C ASN A 47 9.51 -17.00 29.73
N ARG A 48 9.00 -16.64 28.56
CA ARG A 48 9.67 -15.78 27.56
C ARG A 48 8.78 -14.59 27.19
N VAL A 49 9.40 -13.58 26.57
CA VAL A 49 8.69 -12.52 25.84
C VAL A 49 8.63 -12.91 24.37
N PHE A 50 7.63 -12.42 23.64
CA PHE A 50 7.49 -12.70 22.22
C PHE A 50 8.67 -12.11 21.44
N ARG A 51 9.25 -12.85 20.51
CA ARG A 51 10.24 -12.33 19.56
C ARG A 51 9.72 -12.62 18.17
N ASP A 52 9.58 -11.57 17.38
CA ASP A 52 9.13 -11.68 16.01
C ASP A 52 10.31 -12.12 15.14
N ILE A 53 10.38 -13.41 14.83
CA ILE A 53 11.50 -13.98 14.08
C ILE A 53 11.45 -13.55 12.60
N GLU A 54 10.27 -13.27 12.07
CA GLU A 54 10.09 -12.82 10.68
C GLU A 54 10.48 -11.36 10.47
N PHE A 55 10.53 -10.57 11.55
CA PHE A 55 10.93 -9.17 11.54
C PHE A 55 11.82 -8.84 12.75
N ASP A 56 12.90 -9.59 12.89
CA ASP A 56 13.80 -9.54 14.04
C ASP A 56 14.81 -8.39 13.95
N ILE A 57 14.36 -7.18 14.29
CA ILE A 57 15.19 -5.96 14.19
C ILE A 57 16.47 -5.99 15.05
N ALA A 58 16.53 -6.85 16.07
CA ALA A 58 17.69 -6.99 16.93
C ALA A 58 18.67 -8.06 16.45
N GLY A 59 18.17 -9.08 15.75
CA GLY A 59 18.96 -10.21 15.23
C GLY A 59 19.35 -10.07 13.76
N ASN A 60 18.57 -9.34 12.98
CA ASN A 60 18.74 -9.13 11.54
C ASN A 60 18.43 -7.67 11.16
N GLU A 61 19.24 -6.75 11.68
CA GLU A 61 19.07 -5.31 11.44
C GLU A 61 19.12 -4.95 9.94
N TYR A 62 20.03 -5.59 9.19
CA TYR A 62 20.24 -5.26 7.78
C TYR A 62 19.00 -5.53 6.92
N ASP A 63 18.37 -6.70 7.06
CA ASP A 63 17.18 -7.07 6.27
C ASP A 63 15.89 -6.34 6.71
N CYS A 64 15.85 -5.89 7.96
CA CYS A 64 14.75 -5.06 8.47
C CYS A 64 14.87 -3.60 8.03
N LEU A 65 16.10 -3.13 7.73
CA LEU A 65 16.35 -1.77 7.26
C LEU A 65 16.38 -1.63 5.74
N SER A 66 16.82 -2.67 5.02
CA SER A 66 17.07 -2.61 3.57
C SER A 66 16.14 -3.52 2.78
N SER A 67 15.61 -3.00 1.67
CA SER A 67 14.92 -3.78 0.64
C SER A 67 15.90 -4.65 -0.14
N LEU A 68 15.43 -5.45 -1.11
CA LEU A 68 16.33 -6.29 -1.92
C LEU A 68 17.34 -5.46 -2.72
N THR A 69 16.92 -4.35 -3.30
CA THR A 69 17.70 -3.54 -4.25
C THR A 69 18.15 -2.20 -3.69
N ASP A 70 17.38 -1.60 -2.79
CA ASP A 70 17.71 -0.34 -2.12
C ASP A 70 18.19 -0.58 -0.70
N LEU A 71 19.45 -0.20 -0.46
CA LEU A 71 20.09 -0.31 0.84
C LEU A 71 19.77 0.88 1.74
N TRP A 72 19.81 0.64 3.05
CA TRP A 72 19.77 1.71 4.04
C TRP A 72 20.95 2.67 3.85
N ASP A 73 20.64 3.93 3.57
CA ASP A 73 21.59 4.99 3.19
C ASP A 73 21.61 6.17 4.17
N SER A 74 20.84 6.08 5.26
CA SER A 74 20.81 7.04 6.36
C SER A 74 21.74 6.63 7.50
N THR A 75 21.71 7.39 8.60
CA THR A 75 22.42 7.03 9.84
C THR A 75 21.93 5.66 10.33
N THR A 76 22.84 4.78 10.74
CA THR A 76 22.45 3.48 11.30
C THR A 76 21.86 3.67 12.70
N PRO A 77 20.79 2.94 13.06
CA PRO A 77 20.32 2.92 14.44
C PRO A 77 21.43 2.55 15.44
N GLY A 78 21.31 3.04 16.67
CA GLY A 78 22.17 2.64 17.79
C GLY A 78 21.87 1.24 18.33
N GLY A 79 20.89 0.55 17.75
CA GLY A 79 20.47 -0.80 18.09
C GLY A 79 19.00 -0.87 18.48
N ALA A 80 18.55 -2.08 18.86
CA ALA A 80 17.16 -2.35 19.19
C ALA A 80 16.97 -2.63 20.69
N LEU A 81 15.97 -2.01 21.31
CA LEU A 81 15.59 -2.22 22.70
C LEU A 81 14.09 -2.51 22.81
N ARG A 82 13.70 -3.27 23.83
CA ARG A 82 12.29 -3.52 24.18
C ARG A 82 11.67 -2.27 24.78
N VAL A 83 10.35 -2.10 24.66
CA VAL A 83 9.59 -1.00 25.29
C VAL A 83 9.94 -0.87 26.78
N ARG A 84 9.97 -1.99 27.54
CA ARG A 84 10.32 -1.98 28.97
C ARG A 84 11.76 -1.55 29.30
N GLN A 85 12.65 -1.52 28.31
CA GLN A 85 14.04 -1.08 28.47
C GLN A 85 14.20 0.42 28.16
N ILE A 86 13.36 0.93 27.26
CA ILE A 86 13.33 2.33 26.81
C ILE A 86 12.48 3.18 27.76
N PHE A 87 11.33 2.67 28.21
CA PHE A 87 10.35 3.42 29.00
C PHE A 87 10.30 2.95 30.45
N LYS A 88 10.20 3.90 31.38
CA LYS A 88 10.08 3.61 32.82
C LYS A 88 8.68 3.11 33.21
N ASP A 89 7.66 3.73 32.64
CA ASP A 89 6.24 3.47 32.89
C ASP A 89 5.49 3.61 31.55
N PRO A 90 5.70 2.67 30.60
CA PRO A 90 5.10 2.76 29.29
C PRO A 90 3.59 2.60 29.38
N ILE A 91 2.88 3.40 28.60
CA ILE A 91 1.46 3.26 28.32
C ILE A 91 1.32 3.14 26.81
N PHE A 92 0.39 2.30 26.35
CA PHE A 92 0.21 2.18 24.90
C PHE A 92 -0.28 3.51 24.32
N CYS A 93 -1.35 4.05 24.90
CA CYS A 93 -1.98 5.32 24.55
C CYS A 93 -2.67 5.83 25.84
N ASP A 94 -2.58 7.12 26.11
CA ASP A 94 -3.14 7.76 27.33
C ASP A 94 -4.60 8.17 27.12
N ASP A 95 -4.81 9.35 26.52
CA ASP A 95 -6.11 10.03 26.38
C ASP A 95 -6.60 10.05 24.91
N GLY A 96 -6.41 8.93 24.21
CA GLY A 96 -6.79 8.76 22.81
C GLY A 96 -5.64 9.01 21.84
N PHE A 97 -5.90 8.78 20.56
CA PHE A 97 -4.91 8.94 19.51
C PHE A 97 -4.97 10.36 18.96
N ASP A 98 -4.01 11.21 19.35
CA ASP A 98 -3.97 12.60 18.90
C ASP A 98 -2.95 12.78 17.78
N ALA A 99 -3.28 13.66 16.82
CA ALA A 99 -2.34 14.00 15.76
C ALA A 99 -1.07 14.64 16.34
N GLY A 100 -1.19 15.47 17.38
CA GLY A 100 -0.08 16.14 18.07
C GLY A 100 0.90 15.21 18.79
N ASP A 101 0.55 13.94 18.98
CA ASP A 101 1.51 12.94 19.46
C ASP A 101 2.53 12.57 18.38
N ILE A 102 2.20 12.73 17.10
CA ILE A 102 3.01 12.20 16.00
C ILE A 102 4.24 13.06 15.73
N GLN A 103 5.43 12.51 15.93
CA GLN A 103 6.70 13.12 15.52
C GLN A 103 7.48 12.16 14.63
N GLN A 104 7.83 12.61 13.43
CA GLN A 104 8.68 11.85 12.52
C GLN A 104 10.09 11.62 13.08
N GLY A 105 10.61 10.43 12.84
CA GLY A 105 12.01 10.07 13.12
C GLY A 105 12.91 10.24 11.89
N THR A 106 13.87 9.33 11.73
CA THR A 106 14.91 9.43 10.69
C THR A 106 14.53 8.83 9.31
N THR A 107 13.41 8.11 9.19
CA THR A 107 12.94 7.53 7.91
C THR A 107 12.11 8.51 7.10
N GLY A 108 12.18 8.43 5.76
CA GLY A 108 11.43 9.26 4.81
C GLY A 108 9.95 8.89 4.64
N ASN A 109 9.25 8.53 5.71
CA ASN A 109 7.85 8.07 5.69
C ASN A 109 6.81 9.15 6.06
N CYS A 110 7.13 10.42 5.82
CA CYS A 110 6.28 11.57 6.18
C CYS A 110 4.83 11.43 5.69
N TRP A 111 4.65 10.85 4.50
CA TRP A 111 3.35 10.56 3.89
C TRP A 111 2.49 9.66 4.78
N PHE A 112 3.05 8.61 5.37
CA PHE A 112 2.33 7.70 6.26
C PHE A 112 2.02 8.36 7.61
N LEU A 113 2.95 9.14 8.16
CA LEU A 113 2.71 9.87 9.41
C LEU A 113 1.67 10.99 9.25
N ALA A 114 1.64 11.65 8.08
CA ALA A 114 0.57 12.57 7.71
C ALA A 114 -0.78 11.84 7.56
N ALA A 115 -0.78 10.62 7.01
CA ALA A 115 -1.99 9.79 6.94
C ALA A 115 -2.51 9.45 8.34
N LEU A 116 -1.64 9.01 9.25
CA LEU A 116 -1.96 8.79 10.67
C LEU A 116 -2.55 10.03 11.32
N ALA A 117 -1.92 11.19 11.13
CA ALA A 117 -2.41 12.45 11.68
C ALA A 117 -3.81 12.82 11.16
N SER A 118 -4.10 12.54 9.88
CA SER A 118 -5.44 12.72 9.31
C SER A 118 -6.47 11.77 9.93
N VAL A 119 -6.14 10.49 10.08
CA VAL A 119 -7.10 9.50 10.60
C VAL A 119 -7.36 9.62 12.11
N CYS A 120 -6.47 10.26 12.89
CA CYS A 120 -6.73 10.58 14.31
C CYS A 120 -8.01 11.41 14.51
N TRP A 121 -8.45 12.15 13.48
CA TRP A 121 -9.69 12.95 13.53
C TRP A 121 -10.95 12.14 13.22
N VAL A 122 -10.80 10.88 12.78
CA VAL A 122 -11.92 9.97 12.55
C VAL A 122 -12.09 9.10 13.80
N PRO A 123 -13.21 9.23 14.52
CA PRO A 123 -13.39 8.53 15.78
C PRO A 123 -13.24 7.01 15.62
N ARG A 124 -12.43 6.40 16.50
CA ARG A 124 -12.25 4.95 16.62
C ARG A 124 -11.48 4.27 15.49
N VAL A 125 -10.95 4.99 14.50
CA VAL A 125 -10.20 4.35 13.40
C VAL A 125 -8.92 3.69 13.92
N ILE A 126 -8.06 4.44 14.62
CA ILE A 126 -6.81 3.89 15.16
C ILE A 126 -7.09 2.81 16.23
N GLU A 127 -8.12 3.00 17.07
CA GLU A 127 -8.58 2.00 18.04
C GLU A 127 -8.93 0.67 17.35
N ASN A 128 -9.60 0.73 16.19
CA ASN A 128 -10.01 -0.46 15.46
C ASN A 128 -8.83 -1.09 14.71
N ILE A 129 -7.81 -0.30 14.33
CA ILE A 129 -6.54 -0.80 13.78
C ILE A 129 -5.74 -1.55 14.85
N CYS A 130 -5.74 -1.07 16.09
CA CYS A 130 -5.02 -1.68 17.21
C CYS A 130 -5.85 -2.80 17.85
N VAL A 131 -5.89 -3.98 17.22
CA VAL A 131 -6.87 -5.03 17.50
C VAL A 131 -6.66 -5.79 18.81
N ALA A 132 -5.41 -6.18 19.10
CA ALA A 132 -5.08 -7.06 20.22
C ALA A 132 -3.66 -6.78 20.72
N ARG A 133 -3.42 -6.94 22.02
CA ARG A 133 -2.09 -6.79 22.60
C ARG A 133 -1.96 -7.47 23.95
N ASP A 134 -0.73 -7.81 24.29
CA ASP A 134 -0.31 -8.23 25.62
C ASP A 134 1.04 -7.56 25.94
N GLU A 135 0.99 -6.41 26.62
CA GLU A 135 2.16 -5.55 26.84
C GLU A 135 3.21 -6.22 27.75
N LYS A 136 2.80 -7.20 28.58
CA LYS A 136 3.72 -7.93 29.45
C LYS A 136 4.52 -8.97 28.67
N VAL A 137 3.87 -9.65 27.73
CA VAL A 137 4.54 -10.58 26.80
C VAL A 137 5.30 -9.81 25.71
N GLY A 138 4.85 -8.60 25.38
CA GLY A 138 5.42 -7.76 24.32
C GLY A 138 4.95 -8.17 22.93
N VAL A 139 3.68 -8.56 22.77
CA VAL A 139 3.06 -8.90 21.48
C VAL A 139 1.90 -7.95 21.17
N TYR A 140 1.83 -7.47 19.93
CA TYR A 140 0.84 -6.51 19.46
C TYR A 140 0.34 -6.93 18.08
N GLY A 141 -0.98 -6.82 17.87
CA GLY A 141 -1.65 -7.17 16.63
C GLY A 141 -2.40 -5.96 16.05
N PHE A 142 -2.14 -5.69 14.78
CA PHE A 142 -2.68 -4.59 14.00
C PHE A 142 -3.43 -5.10 12.76
N ILE A 143 -4.23 -4.25 12.13
CA ILE A 143 -4.86 -4.52 10.83
C ILE A 143 -4.62 -3.39 9.84
N PHE A 144 -4.42 -3.76 8.57
CA PHE A 144 -4.24 -2.83 7.46
C PHE A 144 -5.01 -3.33 6.24
N PHE A 145 -5.38 -2.41 5.36
CA PHE A 145 -6.02 -2.69 4.08
C PHE A 145 -4.95 -2.78 3.00
N LYS A 146 -4.80 -3.94 2.38
CA LYS A 146 -3.80 -4.24 1.35
C LYS A 146 -4.50 -4.85 0.14
N ASP A 147 -4.32 -4.21 -1.02
CA ASP A 147 -4.80 -4.70 -2.31
C ASP A 147 -6.28 -5.14 -2.29
N GLY A 148 -7.14 -4.39 -1.60
CA GLY A 148 -8.58 -4.70 -1.54
C GLY A 148 -9.02 -5.62 -0.39
N GLU A 149 -8.09 -6.13 0.43
CA GLU A 149 -8.39 -7.00 1.56
C GLU A 149 -7.80 -6.50 2.88
N TRP A 150 -8.46 -6.82 3.99
CA TRP A 150 -7.92 -6.54 5.32
C TRP A 150 -6.99 -7.67 5.77
N GLN A 151 -5.78 -7.30 6.20
CA GLN A 151 -4.75 -8.23 6.66
C GLN A 151 -4.31 -7.84 8.07
N HIS A 152 -4.04 -8.84 8.92
CA HIS A 152 -3.50 -8.60 10.25
C HIS A 152 -1.97 -8.71 10.25
N VAL A 153 -1.33 -7.93 11.12
CA VAL A 153 0.12 -7.93 11.33
C VAL A 153 0.40 -8.04 12.81
N ILE A 154 1.24 -9.00 13.18
CA ILE A 154 1.69 -9.19 14.57
C ILE A 154 3.17 -8.86 14.67
N ILE A 155 3.52 -8.08 15.70
CA ILE A 155 4.89 -7.66 15.99
C ILE A 155 5.23 -7.85 17.46
N ASP A 156 6.54 -7.90 17.74
CA ASP A 156 7.05 -7.72 19.09
C ASP A 156 7.31 -6.25 19.47
N ASP A 157 7.65 -6.01 20.74
CA ASP A 157 7.88 -4.68 21.33
C ASP A 157 9.32 -4.15 21.21
N GLN A 158 10.15 -4.71 20.33
CA GLN A 158 11.47 -4.12 20.05
C GLN A 158 11.35 -2.89 19.17
N LEU A 159 12.08 -1.82 19.50
CA LEU A 159 12.15 -0.58 18.75
C LEU A 159 13.61 -0.14 18.60
N TYR A 160 13.93 0.47 17.46
CA TYR A 160 15.24 1.07 17.23
C TYR A 160 15.44 2.33 18.07
N VAL A 161 16.65 2.48 18.62
CA VAL A 161 17.07 3.67 19.38
C VAL A 161 18.20 4.39 18.67
N THR A 162 18.33 5.68 18.95
CA THR A 162 19.31 6.57 18.31
C THR A 162 20.74 6.31 18.73
N HIS A 163 20.98 5.96 19.99
CA HIS A 163 22.33 5.86 20.56
C HIS A 163 22.72 4.41 20.87
N THR A 164 24.00 4.09 20.66
CA THR A 164 24.61 2.77 20.88
C THR A 164 24.71 2.39 22.35
N ASP A 165 25.15 1.16 22.69
CA ASP A 165 25.41 0.83 24.10
C ASP A 165 26.50 1.73 24.64
N PHE A 166 26.43 2.05 25.93
CA PHE A 166 27.42 2.85 26.64
C PHE A 166 28.86 2.41 26.32
N ASP A 167 29.10 1.10 26.28
CA ASP A 167 30.43 0.53 26.04
C ASP A 167 30.93 0.72 24.58
N HIS A 168 30.02 1.12 23.68
CA HIS A 168 30.27 1.41 22.26
C HIS A 168 29.96 2.86 21.87
N ALA A 169 29.57 3.70 22.83
CA ALA A 169 29.14 5.07 22.58
C ALA A 169 30.31 6.04 22.63
N TYR A 170 30.41 6.94 21.65
CA TYR A 170 31.40 8.01 21.69
C TYR A 170 31.11 9.00 22.84
N GLU A 171 29.84 9.22 23.17
CA GLU A 171 29.44 10.10 24.26
C GLU A 171 29.85 9.57 25.64
N SER A 172 30.27 8.30 25.75
CA SER A 172 30.82 7.73 26.99
C SER A 172 32.10 8.44 27.45
N TYR A 173 32.83 9.10 26.55
CA TYR A 173 33.98 9.94 26.90
C TYR A 173 33.58 11.23 27.63
N VAL A 174 32.33 11.68 27.47
CA VAL A 174 31.80 12.91 28.07
C VAL A 174 30.88 12.58 29.26
N ILE A 175 30.06 11.54 29.12
CA ILE A 175 29.16 11.04 30.16
C ILE A 175 29.75 9.71 30.65
N SER A 176 30.65 9.75 31.64
CA SER A 176 31.35 8.55 32.13
C SER A 176 30.51 7.66 33.06
N ASP A 177 29.30 8.10 33.43
CA ASP A 177 28.37 7.36 34.27
C ASP A 177 27.35 6.63 33.38
N LYS A 178 27.41 5.29 33.36
CA LYS A 178 26.54 4.43 32.54
C LYS A 178 25.05 4.62 32.86
N ALA A 179 24.68 4.86 34.11
CA ALA A 179 23.29 5.07 34.48
C ALA A 179 22.78 6.41 33.94
N LYS A 180 23.58 7.48 34.07
CA LYS A 180 23.25 8.79 33.49
C LYS A 180 23.20 8.76 31.97
N TYR A 181 24.12 8.05 31.32
CA TYR A 181 24.10 7.87 29.87
C TYR A 181 22.78 7.24 29.41
N LYS A 182 22.37 6.14 30.08
CA LYS A 182 21.11 5.47 29.76
C LYS A 182 19.92 6.39 29.96
N GLU A 183 19.86 7.11 31.08
CA GLU A 183 18.77 8.03 31.41
C GLU A 183 18.65 9.16 30.39
N LEU A 184 19.77 9.72 29.92
CA LEU A 184 19.79 10.88 29.03
C LEU A 184 19.59 10.53 27.55
N LEU A 185 20.13 9.41 27.07
CA LEU A 185 20.26 9.14 25.64
C LEU A 185 19.51 7.89 25.16
N ARG A 186 19.06 7.02 26.09
CA ARG A 186 18.42 5.74 25.76
C ARG A 186 17.11 5.48 26.49
N THR A 187 16.54 6.50 27.12
CA THR A 187 15.28 6.41 27.88
C THR A 187 14.25 7.40 27.34
N GLY A 188 13.00 6.96 27.25
CA GLY A 188 11.87 7.78 26.81
C GLY A 188 11.75 7.91 25.30
N SER A 189 10.65 8.54 24.86
CA SER A 189 10.28 8.66 23.45
C SER A 189 11.37 9.31 22.57
N GLN A 190 12.11 10.28 23.11
CA GLN A 190 13.18 10.96 22.38
C GLN A 190 14.40 10.08 22.09
N ALA A 191 14.51 8.90 22.71
CA ALA A 191 15.55 7.93 22.40
C ALA A 191 15.24 7.10 21.14
N LEU A 192 14.00 7.11 20.65
CA LEU A 192 13.57 6.35 19.48
C LEU A 192 14.18 6.92 18.19
N PHE A 193 14.55 6.01 17.29
CA PHE A 193 15.17 6.35 16.01
C PHE A 193 14.16 6.72 14.92
N PHE A 194 13.03 6.00 14.88
CA PHE A 194 11.93 6.25 13.94
C PHE A 194 10.81 7.07 14.60
N GLY A 195 9.57 6.93 14.12
CA GLY A 195 8.41 7.65 14.63
C GLY A 195 8.28 7.54 16.14
N LYS A 196 7.97 8.66 16.79
CA LYS A 196 7.97 8.79 18.25
C LYS A 196 6.85 9.69 18.74
N SER A 197 6.33 9.40 19.93
CA SER A 197 5.29 10.25 20.53
C SER A 197 5.90 11.51 21.14
N SER A 198 5.20 12.64 21.06
CA SER A 198 5.53 13.83 21.84
C SER A 198 5.44 13.56 23.35
N SER A 199 4.57 12.62 23.76
CA SER A 199 4.49 12.10 25.12
C SER A 199 5.69 11.21 25.45
N ALA A 200 6.24 11.39 26.66
CA ALA A 200 7.40 10.63 27.12
C ALA A 200 7.12 9.16 27.45
N ARG A 201 5.85 8.73 27.49
CA ARG A 201 5.43 7.39 27.94
C ARG A 201 4.63 6.59 26.90
N GLU A 202 4.13 7.23 25.86
CA GLU A 202 3.28 6.57 24.87
C GLU A 202 4.07 5.74 23.86
N THR A 203 3.50 4.60 23.47
CA THR A 203 4.18 3.65 22.58
C THR A 203 3.35 3.23 21.37
N TRP A 204 2.11 3.72 21.21
CA TRP A 204 1.25 3.30 20.11
C TRP A 204 1.86 3.62 18.74
N LEU A 205 2.39 4.84 18.57
CA LEU A 205 2.92 5.31 17.29
C LEU A 205 4.13 4.49 16.81
N PRO A 206 5.23 4.34 17.59
CA PRO A 206 6.37 3.57 17.14
C PRO A 206 6.03 2.10 16.87
N LEU A 207 5.07 1.53 17.61
CA LEU A 207 4.63 0.14 17.39
C LEU A 207 3.76 0.02 16.13
N LEU A 208 2.86 0.97 15.88
CA LEU A 208 2.03 1.00 14.68
C LEU A 208 2.90 1.20 13.43
N GLU A 209 3.84 2.16 13.47
CA GLU A 209 4.81 2.37 12.39
C GLU A 209 5.62 1.09 12.12
N LYS A 210 6.15 0.42 13.14
CA LYS A 210 6.84 -0.86 12.97
C LYS A 210 5.95 -1.93 12.32
N ALA A 211 4.68 -2.03 12.70
CA ALA A 211 3.75 -2.99 12.10
C ALA A 211 3.49 -2.67 10.63
N TYR A 212 3.33 -1.38 10.29
CA TYR A 212 3.19 -0.94 8.92
C TYR A 212 4.47 -1.22 8.10
N THR A 213 5.64 -1.00 8.68
CA THR A 213 6.92 -1.35 8.07
C THR A 213 7.06 -2.87 7.86
N LYS A 214 6.71 -3.69 8.85
CA LYS A 214 6.72 -5.15 8.71
C LYS A 214 5.82 -5.61 7.55
N LEU A 215 4.64 -5.01 7.41
CA LEU A 215 3.73 -5.31 6.30
C LEU A 215 4.42 -5.11 4.94
N HIS A 216 5.23 -4.05 4.82
CA HIS A 216 6.00 -3.69 3.64
C HIS A 216 7.36 -4.39 3.52
N GLY A 217 7.75 -5.19 4.53
CA GLY A 217 8.96 -6.01 4.52
C GLY A 217 10.20 -5.36 5.12
N ASP A 218 10.35 -4.02 5.09
CA ASP A 218 11.46 -3.28 5.71
C ASP A 218 11.23 -1.76 5.76
N TYR A 219 12.12 -1.06 6.49
CA TYR A 219 12.08 0.39 6.64
C TYR A 219 12.42 1.18 5.36
N LYS A 220 13.12 0.60 4.39
CA LYS A 220 13.43 1.28 3.12
C LYS A 220 12.19 1.34 2.22
N SER A 221 11.40 0.27 2.19
CA SER A 221 10.19 0.16 1.36
C SER A 221 9.05 1.12 1.76
N VAL A 222 9.12 1.76 2.93
CA VAL A 222 8.15 2.78 3.36
C VAL A 222 8.63 4.22 3.13
N GLU A 223 9.82 4.41 2.56
CA GLU A 223 10.33 5.74 2.21
C GLU A 223 9.69 6.25 0.92
N GLY A 224 9.14 7.47 0.97
CA GLY A 224 8.50 8.11 -0.18
C GLY A 224 7.14 7.51 -0.53
N GLY A 225 6.11 8.35 -0.55
CA GLY A 225 4.77 7.93 -0.90
C GLY A 225 3.76 9.05 -0.89
N MET A 226 2.52 8.69 -1.18
CA MET A 226 1.40 9.61 -1.28
C MET A 226 0.55 9.47 -0.03
N THR A 227 0.19 10.58 0.62
CA THR A 227 -0.48 10.53 1.93
C THR A 227 -1.79 9.77 1.86
N GLY A 228 -2.53 9.92 0.76
CA GLY A 228 -3.78 9.22 0.55
C GLY A 228 -3.63 7.72 0.39
N GLU A 229 -2.51 7.20 -0.13
CA GLU A 229 -2.23 5.75 -0.12
C GLU A 229 -2.16 5.24 1.33
N GLY A 230 -1.55 6.01 2.23
CA GLY A 230 -1.48 5.67 3.65
C GLY A 230 -2.85 5.70 4.31
N ILE A 231 -3.71 6.66 3.95
CA ILE A 231 -5.09 6.72 4.44
C ILE A 231 -5.90 5.53 3.93
N GLU A 232 -5.73 5.14 2.67
CA GLU A 232 -6.36 3.93 2.11
C GLU A 232 -5.96 2.69 2.91
N ASP A 233 -4.67 2.51 3.21
CA ASP A 233 -4.17 1.35 3.97
C ASP A 233 -4.70 1.31 5.41
N LEU A 234 -4.98 2.48 6.00
CA LEU A 234 -5.51 2.60 7.35
C LEU A 234 -7.04 2.45 7.39
N THR A 235 -7.77 2.67 6.29
CA THR A 235 -9.23 2.85 6.33
C THR A 235 -10.03 2.02 5.32
N GLY A 236 -9.42 1.53 4.24
CA GLY A 236 -10.12 1.01 3.07
C GLY A 236 -10.83 2.09 2.24
N GLY A 237 -10.50 3.36 2.46
CA GLY A 237 -10.99 4.50 1.68
C GLY A 237 -10.49 4.48 0.23
N VAL A 238 -10.81 5.54 -0.51
CA VAL A 238 -10.33 5.74 -1.89
C VAL A 238 -9.86 7.17 -2.06
N THR A 239 -8.63 7.33 -2.54
CA THR A 239 -7.98 8.62 -2.76
C THR A 239 -8.06 9.07 -4.21
N THR A 240 -8.30 10.36 -4.40
CA THR A 240 -8.10 11.06 -5.67
C THR A 240 -7.16 12.24 -5.47
N THR A 241 -6.19 12.39 -6.36
CA THR A 241 -5.31 13.55 -6.42
C THR A 241 -5.94 14.66 -7.28
N ILE A 242 -5.94 15.88 -6.77
CA ILE A 242 -6.46 17.08 -7.43
C ILE A 242 -5.37 18.15 -7.41
N LEU A 243 -4.99 18.65 -8.59
CA LEU A 243 -4.12 19.81 -8.67
C LEU A 243 -4.92 21.07 -8.35
N THR A 244 -4.37 21.96 -7.52
CA THR A 244 -5.06 23.22 -7.15
C THR A 244 -5.37 24.08 -8.37
N THR A 245 -4.51 24.02 -9.39
CA THR A 245 -4.69 24.73 -10.67
C THR A 245 -5.81 24.16 -11.54
N ASP A 246 -6.24 22.92 -11.29
CA ASP A 246 -7.29 22.24 -12.06
C ASP A 246 -8.68 22.44 -11.44
N ILE A 247 -8.77 23.13 -10.30
CA ILE A 247 -10.05 23.47 -9.66
C ILE A 247 -10.71 24.60 -10.44
N LEU A 248 -11.87 24.31 -11.03
CA LEU A 248 -12.63 25.27 -11.84
C LEU A 248 -13.25 26.41 -11.01
N ASP A 249 -13.78 26.07 -9.83
CA ASP A 249 -14.51 26.99 -8.96
C ASP A 249 -14.13 26.71 -7.51
N TYR A 250 -13.27 27.59 -6.95
CA TYR A 250 -12.77 27.46 -5.59
C TYR A 250 -13.86 27.59 -4.53
N ASP A 251 -14.91 28.38 -4.79
CA ASP A 251 -16.05 28.53 -3.87
C ASP A 251 -16.89 27.25 -3.82
N ARG A 252 -17.19 26.70 -4.99
CA ARG A 252 -17.91 25.42 -5.10
C ARG A 252 -17.09 24.28 -4.49
N PHE A 253 -15.78 24.24 -4.72
CA PHE A 253 -14.90 23.23 -4.12
C PHE A 253 -14.91 23.30 -2.59
N TRP A 254 -14.90 24.50 -2.02
CA TRP A 254 -15.04 24.66 -0.57
C TRP A 254 -16.35 24.07 -0.05
N VAL A 255 -17.46 24.41 -0.70
CA VAL A 255 -18.81 24.00 -0.26
C VAL A 255 -19.05 22.51 -0.47
N GLU A 256 -18.66 21.94 -1.60
CA GLU A 256 -18.93 20.52 -1.92
C GLU A 256 -17.88 19.56 -1.34
N GLU A 257 -16.63 20.00 -1.17
CA GLU A 257 -15.51 19.14 -0.79
C GLU A 257 -14.94 19.48 0.60
N PHE A 258 -14.27 20.63 0.77
CA PHE A 258 -13.60 20.93 2.05
C PHE A 258 -14.56 20.98 3.25
N SER A 259 -15.82 21.38 3.05
CA SER A 259 -16.84 21.38 4.10
C SER A 259 -17.14 19.98 4.67
N ARG A 260 -16.71 18.92 3.96
CA ARG A 260 -16.86 17.51 4.33
C ARG A 260 -15.65 16.94 5.09
N THR A 261 -14.62 17.75 5.36
CA THR A 261 -13.46 17.36 6.18
C THR A 261 -13.92 16.75 7.51
N ASN A 262 -13.44 15.54 7.84
CA ASN A 262 -13.80 14.74 9.02
C ASN A 262 -15.29 14.34 9.12
N VAL A 263 -16.09 14.57 8.07
CA VAL A 263 -17.46 14.07 7.97
C VAL A 263 -17.46 12.73 7.25
N ASP A 264 -16.95 12.69 6.03
CA ASP A 264 -16.78 11.48 5.20
C ASP A 264 -15.63 11.60 4.20
N THR A 265 -14.77 12.58 4.41
CA THR A 265 -13.61 12.82 3.57
C THR A 265 -12.47 13.32 4.43
N LEU A 266 -11.29 12.78 4.19
CA LEU A 266 -10.03 13.28 4.71
C LEU A 266 -9.26 13.96 3.58
N PHE A 267 -8.47 14.96 3.95
CA PHE A 267 -7.67 15.70 3.00
C PHE A 267 -6.23 15.79 3.48
N SER A 268 -5.32 15.69 2.52
CA SER A 268 -3.91 16.04 2.67
C SER A 268 -3.49 16.91 1.50
N ALA A 269 -2.34 17.55 1.64
CA ALA A 269 -1.83 18.43 0.61
C ALA A 269 -0.31 18.39 0.56
N ALA A 270 0.23 18.77 -0.59
CA ALA A 270 1.66 18.89 -0.80
C ALA A 270 1.99 20.12 -1.64
N VAL A 271 3.20 20.63 -1.46
CA VAL A 271 3.77 21.69 -2.29
C VAL A 271 4.81 21.08 -3.24
N ILE A 272 4.41 20.93 -4.49
CA ILE A 272 5.19 20.36 -5.60
C ILE A 272 5.55 21.49 -6.59
N LYS A 273 6.19 22.56 -6.08
CA LYS A 273 6.62 23.70 -6.90
C LYS A 273 8.03 23.43 -7.47
N LYS A 274 8.07 22.94 -8.73
CA LYS A 274 9.23 22.54 -9.59
C LYS A 274 9.68 21.08 -9.47
N TYR A 275 9.93 20.45 -10.62
CA TYR A 275 10.71 19.20 -10.80
C TYR A 275 12.21 19.37 -10.44
N SER A 276 12.55 20.16 -9.42
CA SER A 276 13.94 20.47 -9.09
C SER A 276 14.20 20.43 -7.58
N GLY A 277 14.77 19.32 -7.12
CA GLY A 277 15.46 19.23 -5.84
C GLY A 277 15.00 18.10 -4.92
N LEU A 278 15.79 17.88 -3.87
CA LEU A 278 15.41 17.16 -2.66
C LEU A 278 14.37 17.98 -1.88
N GLU A 279 13.71 17.36 -0.90
CA GLU A 279 12.87 18.04 0.09
C GLU A 279 13.56 19.32 0.61
N SER A 280 12.85 20.44 0.61
CA SER A 280 13.46 21.75 0.87
C SER A 280 12.50 22.71 1.54
N ARG A 281 13.05 23.57 2.41
CA ARG A 281 12.30 24.59 3.15
C ARG A 281 12.19 25.86 2.33
N SER A 282 10.99 26.43 2.31
CA SER A 282 10.67 27.71 1.67
C SER A 282 10.79 28.86 2.68
N ASP A 283 10.94 30.08 2.16
CA ASP A 283 11.02 31.32 2.95
C ASP A 283 9.71 31.60 3.72
N ASN A 284 8.59 31.05 3.27
CA ASN A 284 7.28 31.16 3.92
C ASN A 284 7.05 30.09 5.02
N GLY A 285 8.06 29.28 5.33
CA GLY A 285 8.03 28.26 6.38
C GLY A 285 7.55 26.88 5.91
N LEU A 286 6.87 26.79 4.77
CA LEU A 286 6.45 25.51 4.20
C LEU A 286 7.64 24.71 3.69
N VAL A 287 7.49 23.39 3.71
CA VAL A 287 8.43 22.41 3.17
C VAL A 287 7.87 21.90 1.84
N HIS A 288 8.66 21.97 0.78
CA HIS A 288 8.34 21.45 -0.54
C HIS A 288 8.71 19.97 -0.64
N LEU A 289 7.99 19.23 -1.51
CA LEU A 289 8.09 17.77 -1.64
C LEU A 289 7.86 17.04 -0.32
N HIS A 290 6.92 17.55 0.48
CA HIS A 290 6.58 17.06 1.81
C HIS A 290 5.06 16.98 1.99
N ALA A 291 4.62 16.00 2.77
CA ALA A 291 3.21 15.74 3.05
C ALA A 291 2.69 16.59 4.21
N TYR A 292 1.50 17.16 4.05
CA TYR A 292 0.76 17.86 5.09
C TYR A 292 -0.64 17.27 5.25
N SER A 293 -1.10 17.15 6.49
CA SER A 293 -2.48 16.77 6.80
C SER A 293 -3.38 18.01 6.88
N ILE A 294 -4.58 17.97 6.31
CA ILE A 294 -5.60 19.01 6.53
C ILE A 294 -6.55 18.49 7.62
N LEU A 295 -6.37 19.01 8.83
CA LEU A 295 -7.04 18.54 10.03
C LEU A 295 -8.44 19.12 10.21
N LYS A 296 -8.67 20.37 9.77
CA LYS A 296 -9.99 21.03 9.83
C LYS A 296 -10.19 21.97 8.66
N ALA A 297 -11.45 22.11 8.25
CA ALA A 297 -11.91 23.19 7.39
C ALA A 297 -13.12 23.87 8.06
N VAL A 298 -13.01 25.17 8.33
CA VAL A 298 -14.05 25.93 9.04
C VAL A 298 -14.29 27.29 8.41
N GLU A 299 -15.54 27.75 8.45
CA GLU A 299 -15.90 29.12 8.09
C GLU A 299 -16.36 29.86 9.34
N VAL A 300 -15.62 30.90 9.71
CA VAL A 300 -15.86 31.69 10.91
C VAL A 300 -15.94 33.16 10.50
N GLN A 301 -17.07 33.81 10.84
CA GLN A 301 -17.33 35.22 10.52
C GLN A 301 -17.20 35.56 9.02
N GLY A 302 -17.52 34.60 8.14
CA GLY A 302 -17.43 34.77 6.68
C GLY A 302 -16.01 34.63 6.11
N THR A 303 -15.04 34.18 6.91
CA THR A 303 -13.68 33.85 6.47
C THR A 303 -13.45 32.35 6.60
N ARG A 304 -12.82 31.76 5.59
CA ARG A 304 -12.57 30.32 5.47
C ARG A 304 -11.14 29.99 5.89
N PHE A 305 -11.02 28.99 6.75
CA PHE A 305 -9.76 28.59 7.35
C PHE A 305 -9.53 27.09 7.25
N LEU A 306 -8.29 26.72 6.98
CA LEU A 306 -7.79 25.36 7.08
C LEU A 306 -6.83 25.27 8.27
N MET A 307 -6.98 24.22 9.07
CA MET A 307 -5.97 23.81 10.05
C MET A 307 -5.12 22.72 9.40
N ILE A 308 -3.84 23.00 9.19
CA ILE A 308 -2.91 22.16 8.45
C ILE A 308 -1.81 21.70 9.40
N ARG A 309 -1.29 20.49 9.23
CA ARG A 309 -0.24 19.94 10.08
C ARG A 309 0.92 19.34 9.32
N ASN A 310 2.12 19.73 9.73
CA ASN A 310 3.38 19.10 9.36
C ASN A 310 3.64 17.86 10.25
N PRO A 311 3.81 16.65 9.69
CA PRO A 311 4.04 15.41 10.45
C PRO A 311 5.38 15.38 11.22
N TRP A 312 6.28 16.32 10.99
CA TRP A 312 7.50 16.49 11.80
C TRP A 312 7.20 16.93 13.24
N GLY A 313 6.00 17.47 13.49
CA GLY A 313 5.66 18.07 14.78
C GLY A 313 6.41 19.37 15.05
N GLN A 314 6.87 20.04 13.98
CA GLN A 314 7.58 21.32 13.98
C GLN A 314 7.60 21.88 12.53
N HIS A 315 8.09 23.11 12.36
CA HIS A 315 8.24 23.81 11.08
C HIS A 315 6.91 24.13 10.40
N GLU A 316 6.41 25.32 10.72
CA GLU A 316 5.09 25.80 10.37
C GLU A 316 5.12 26.98 9.39
N TRP A 317 3.96 27.26 8.80
CA TRP A 317 3.68 28.48 8.05
C TRP A 317 4.02 29.74 8.85
N ASN A 318 4.73 30.69 8.25
CA ASN A 318 5.12 31.94 8.92
C ASN A 318 4.37 33.19 8.39
N GLY A 319 3.37 33.01 7.52
CA GLY A 319 2.56 34.08 6.97
C GLY A 319 1.36 34.46 7.85
N ARG A 320 0.27 34.92 7.23
CA ARG A 320 -0.95 35.32 7.94
C ARG A 320 -1.56 34.13 8.69
N TRP A 321 -1.97 34.36 9.94
CA TRP A 321 -2.51 33.34 10.86
C TRP A 321 -1.53 32.27 11.35
N SER A 322 -0.23 32.46 11.10
CA SER A 322 0.83 31.75 11.83
C SER A 322 0.78 32.05 13.33
N ASP A 323 1.48 31.27 14.14
CA ASP A 323 1.58 31.46 15.59
C ASP A 323 2.04 32.87 16.01
N GLY A 324 2.93 33.49 15.24
CA GLY A 324 3.43 34.85 15.50
C GLY A 324 2.57 35.97 14.91
N SER A 325 1.44 35.64 14.28
CA SER A 325 0.68 36.57 13.43
C SER A 325 -0.06 37.62 14.25
N LYS A 326 -0.02 38.88 13.79
CA LYS A 326 -0.72 40.02 14.41
C LYS A 326 -2.26 39.96 14.27
N GLU A 327 -2.74 39.05 13.44
CA GLU A 327 -4.13 38.78 13.10
C GLU A 327 -4.87 38.13 14.27
N TRP A 328 -4.15 37.46 15.18
CA TRP A 328 -4.73 36.85 16.37
C TRP A 328 -5.25 37.88 17.37
N THR A 329 -6.57 37.89 17.55
CA THR A 329 -7.25 38.59 18.66
C THR A 329 -7.86 37.58 19.63
N PRO A 330 -8.20 37.96 20.87
CA PRO A 330 -8.87 37.07 21.82
C PRO A 330 -10.12 36.40 21.26
N GLU A 331 -10.89 37.12 20.44
CA GLU A 331 -12.09 36.60 19.78
C GLU A 331 -11.76 35.52 18.76
N TRP A 332 -10.72 35.71 17.95
CA TRP A 332 -10.29 34.72 16.95
C TRP A 332 -9.62 33.50 17.58
N MET A 333 -8.80 33.69 18.60
CA MET A 333 -8.18 32.58 19.34
C MET A 333 -9.26 31.67 19.95
N ALA A 334 -10.31 32.26 20.54
CA ALA A 334 -11.43 31.49 21.07
C ALA A 334 -12.27 30.81 19.98
N ALA A 335 -12.45 31.46 18.83
CA ALA A 335 -13.27 30.93 17.75
C ALA A 335 -12.61 29.76 16.99
N LEU A 336 -11.28 29.79 16.86
CA LEU A 336 -10.49 28.75 16.17
C LEU A 336 -9.82 27.76 17.13
N ASP A 337 -9.97 27.95 18.45
CA ASP A 337 -9.28 27.14 19.48
C ASP A 337 -7.77 27.06 19.23
N HIS A 338 -7.17 28.22 18.90
CA HIS A 338 -5.76 28.30 18.56
C HIS A 338 -4.88 28.20 19.81
N LYS A 339 -3.81 27.41 19.71
CA LYS A 339 -2.77 27.23 20.71
C LYS A 339 -1.44 27.60 20.09
N PHE A 340 -0.61 28.31 20.84
CA PHE A 340 0.75 28.67 20.41
C PHE A 340 1.73 27.54 20.72
N GLY A 341 2.62 27.25 19.78
CA GLY A 341 3.72 26.31 19.92
C GLY A 341 4.15 25.78 18.56
N ASP A 342 5.44 25.52 18.37
CA ASP A 342 5.96 24.83 17.18
C ASP A 342 5.66 23.32 17.32
N ASP A 343 4.39 22.95 17.13
CA ASP A 343 3.87 21.57 17.20
C ASP A 343 3.53 21.00 15.81
N GLY A 344 3.82 21.79 14.78
CA GLY A 344 3.60 21.49 13.37
C GLY A 344 2.20 21.87 12.88
N ALA A 345 1.26 22.25 13.74
CA ALA A 345 -0.12 22.56 13.37
C ALA A 345 -0.38 24.07 13.31
N PHE A 346 -0.81 24.56 12.14
CA PHE A 346 -1.04 25.99 11.91
C PHE A 346 -2.36 26.26 11.22
N TRP A 347 -2.88 27.48 11.42
CA TRP A 347 -4.04 27.98 10.68
C TRP A 347 -3.61 28.76 9.44
N MET A 348 -4.35 28.58 8.36
CA MET A 348 -4.14 29.28 7.09
C MET A 348 -5.49 29.68 6.50
N GLN A 349 -5.56 30.85 5.86
CA GLN A 349 -6.75 31.23 5.08
C GLN A 349 -6.83 30.40 3.80
N TYR A 350 -8.05 30.07 3.37
CA TYR A 350 -8.26 29.25 2.17
C TYR A 350 -7.63 29.87 0.92
N GLU A 351 -7.62 31.20 0.81
CA GLU A 351 -7.00 31.90 -0.31
C GLU A 351 -5.47 31.71 -0.33
N ASP A 352 -4.81 31.81 0.82
CA ASP A 352 -3.36 31.58 0.94
C ASP A 352 -3.04 30.09 0.61
N PHE A 353 -3.91 29.16 1.01
CA PHE A 353 -3.75 27.74 0.69
C PHE A 353 -3.76 27.48 -0.81
N ILE A 354 -4.72 28.05 -1.54
CA ILE A 354 -4.82 27.89 -3.01
C ILE A 354 -3.61 28.50 -3.73
N GLU A 355 -3.02 29.58 -3.20
CA GLU A 355 -1.81 30.19 -3.78
C GLU A 355 -0.54 29.37 -3.48
N GLU A 356 -0.49 28.69 -2.34
CA GLU A 356 0.73 28.05 -1.85
C GLU A 356 0.83 26.55 -2.16
N PHE A 357 -0.25 25.80 -1.95
CA PHE A 357 -0.29 24.36 -2.21
C PHE A 357 -0.58 24.07 -3.68
N THR A 358 0.00 22.99 -4.19
CA THR A 358 -0.15 22.59 -5.61
C THR A 358 -0.99 21.35 -5.79
N GLU A 359 -1.01 20.48 -4.78
CA GLU A 359 -1.67 19.19 -4.83
C GLU A 359 -2.51 18.98 -3.58
N ILE A 360 -3.72 18.48 -3.77
CA ILE A 360 -4.66 18.06 -2.74
C ILE A 360 -4.93 16.58 -2.99
N GLU A 361 -4.74 15.76 -1.97
CA GLU A 361 -5.23 14.38 -1.97
C GLU A 361 -6.53 14.34 -1.17
N GLN A 362 -7.57 13.81 -1.80
CA GLN A 362 -8.90 13.68 -1.24
C GLN A 362 -9.23 12.21 -1.05
N THR A 363 -9.36 11.76 0.20
CA THR A 363 -9.71 10.37 0.51
C THR A 363 -11.14 10.26 0.97
N ARG A 364 -11.97 9.58 0.19
CA ARG A 364 -13.35 9.22 0.57
C ARG A 364 -13.34 8.07 1.55
N LEU A 365 -14.09 8.22 2.63
CA LEU A 365 -14.28 7.17 3.63
C LEU A 365 -15.67 6.54 3.47
N TYR A 366 -15.74 5.25 3.71
CA TYR A 366 -16.95 4.46 3.52
C TYR A 366 -17.49 3.96 4.86
N ASP A 367 -18.80 4.11 5.06
CA ASP A 367 -19.49 3.56 6.22
C ASP A 367 -20.01 2.14 5.95
N ALA A 368 -20.62 1.51 6.97
CA ALA A 368 -21.12 0.14 6.89
C ALA A 368 -22.27 -0.08 5.89
N ASN A 369 -22.79 0.96 5.23
CA ASN A 369 -23.81 0.84 4.19
C ASN A 369 -23.23 0.81 2.78
N TRP A 370 -21.90 0.87 2.64
CA TRP A 370 -21.21 0.72 1.37
C TRP A 370 -20.68 -0.70 1.22
N PHE A 371 -20.76 -1.19 -0.01
CA PHE A 371 -20.25 -2.47 -0.43
C PHE A 371 -19.16 -2.24 -1.45
N VAL A 372 -18.13 -3.09 -1.41
CA VAL A 372 -17.09 -3.14 -2.44
C VAL A 372 -17.13 -4.51 -3.08
N ASN A 373 -17.17 -4.53 -4.41
CA ASN A 373 -16.93 -5.73 -5.21
C ASN A 373 -15.70 -5.48 -6.06
N GLN A 374 -14.93 -6.53 -6.32
CA GLN A 374 -13.67 -6.40 -7.03
C GLN A 374 -13.33 -7.65 -7.80
N GLU A 375 -12.56 -7.47 -8.87
CA GLU A 375 -11.93 -8.55 -9.62
C GLU A 375 -10.51 -8.12 -9.99
N TRP A 376 -9.56 -9.04 -9.86
CA TRP A 376 -8.15 -8.82 -10.20
C TRP A 376 -7.72 -9.70 -11.37
N ILE A 377 -6.80 -9.21 -12.19
CA ILE A 377 -6.19 -9.93 -13.32
C ILE A 377 -4.70 -9.64 -13.39
N GLU A 378 -3.94 -10.56 -13.98
CA GLU A 378 -2.63 -10.29 -14.51
C GLU A 378 -2.78 -9.73 -15.93
N TYR A 379 -2.26 -8.53 -16.16
CA TYR A 379 -2.41 -7.82 -17.42
C TYR A 379 -1.04 -7.54 -18.04
N ARG A 380 -0.83 -8.00 -19.27
CA ARG A 380 0.36 -7.67 -20.05
C ARG A 380 0.14 -6.38 -20.83
N SER A 381 0.88 -5.35 -20.46
CA SER A 381 0.77 -4.03 -21.11
C SER A 381 1.21 -4.07 -22.58
N ALA A 382 0.37 -3.55 -23.47
CA ALA A 382 0.69 -3.38 -24.88
C ALA A 382 1.76 -2.28 -25.11
N TRP A 383 2.54 -2.43 -26.17
CA TRP A 383 3.49 -1.41 -26.63
C TRP A 383 3.43 -1.19 -28.14
N PRO A 384 3.13 0.04 -28.61
CA PRO A 384 2.70 1.21 -27.84
C PRO A 384 1.40 0.96 -27.05
N ALA A 385 1.17 1.75 -25.99
CA ALA A 385 -0.02 1.62 -25.16
C ALA A 385 -1.31 1.80 -25.98
N ALA A 386 -2.26 0.87 -25.81
CA ALA A 386 -3.55 0.84 -26.49
C ALA A 386 -4.69 0.69 -25.47
N TRP A 387 -5.90 1.09 -25.86
CA TRP A 387 -7.11 0.81 -25.09
C TRP A 387 -7.52 -0.64 -25.28
N ASP A 388 -7.61 -1.39 -24.18
CA ASP A 388 -8.32 -2.65 -24.16
C ASP A 388 -9.79 -2.38 -23.82
N GLN A 389 -10.68 -2.79 -24.73
CA GLN A 389 -12.10 -2.50 -24.65
C GLN A 389 -12.84 -3.55 -23.82
N GLY A 390 -13.60 -3.08 -22.84
CA GLY A 390 -14.43 -3.94 -22.00
C GLY A 390 -13.64 -4.95 -21.18
N LEU A 391 -12.38 -4.66 -20.84
CA LEU A 391 -11.51 -5.54 -20.05
C LEU A 391 -12.15 -5.95 -18.72
N PHE A 392 -12.95 -5.06 -18.14
CA PHE A 392 -13.81 -5.36 -17.00
C PHE A 392 -15.25 -4.95 -17.28
N GLN A 393 -16.17 -5.59 -16.56
CA GLN A 393 -17.58 -5.25 -16.52
C GLN A 393 -18.05 -5.16 -15.07
N PHE A 394 -18.97 -4.24 -14.78
CA PHE A 394 -19.70 -4.23 -13.53
C PHE A 394 -21.20 -4.03 -13.76
N SER A 395 -22.02 -4.50 -12.83
CA SER A 395 -23.47 -4.31 -12.88
C SER A 395 -24.01 -3.70 -11.59
N LEU A 396 -25.05 -2.89 -11.74
CA LEU A 396 -25.81 -2.29 -10.65
C LEU A 396 -27.27 -2.73 -10.78
N SER A 397 -27.83 -3.26 -9.69
CA SER A 397 -29.24 -3.63 -9.55
C SER A 397 -30.14 -2.45 -9.17
N THR A 398 -29.54 -1.38 -8.63
CA THR A 398 -30.24 -0.18 -8.17
C THR A 398 -29.52 1.11 -8.56
N ASP A 399 -30.28 2.18 -8.77
CA ASP A 399 -29.72 3.52 -8.96
C ASP A 399 -29.04 3.98 -7.67
N GLY A 400 -27.85 4.56 -7.77
CA GLY A 400 -27.13 5.01 -6.58
C GLY A 400 -25.73 5.52 -6.85
N PRO A 401 -25.06 6.06 -5.82
CA PRO A 401 -23.69 6.51 -5.95
C PRO A 401 -22.75 5.33 -6.16
N ALA A 402 -21.72 5.54 -6.96
CA ALA A 402 -20.69 4.54 -7.24
C ALA A 402 -19.32 5.21 -7.36
N ASN A 403 -18.28 4.58 -6.82
CA ASN A 403 -16.89 4.94 -7.10
C ASN A 403 -16.20 3.77 -7.80
N VAL A 404 -15.76 3.99 -9.03
CA VAL A 404 -15.10 2.98 -9.87
C VAL A 404 -13.60 3.21 -9.80
N VAL A 405 -12.86 2.24 -9.26
CA VAL A 405 -11.44 2.36 -8.94
C VAL A 405 -10.66 1.31 -9.72
N LEU A 406 -9.70 1.75 -10.53
CA LEU A 406 -8.70 0.88 -11.12
C LEU A 406 -7.41 1.00 -10.32
N ALA A 407 -6.90 -0.12 -9.83
CA ALA A 407 -5.69 -0.18 -9.02
C ALA A 407 -4.68 -1.16 -9.61
N LYS A 408 -3.40 -0.91 -9.35
CA LYS A 408 -2.33 -1.90 -9.47
C LYS A 408 -1.99 -2.47 -8.10
N ALA A 409 -1.48 -3.69 -8.05
CA ALA A 409 -0.91 -4.23 -6.81
C ALA A 409 0.19 -3.30 -6.29
N ASP A 410 0.27 -3.13 -4.97
CA ASP A 410 1.29 -2.25 -4.37
C ASP A 410 2.68 -2.90 -4.41
N GLU A 411 3.53 -2.34 -5.26
CA GLU A 411 4.91 -2.78 -5.49
C GLU A 411 5.79 -2.67 -4.24
N ARG A 412 5.44 -1.82 -3.26
CA ARG A 412 6.21 -1.68 -2.02
C ARG A 412 6.27 -2.97 -1.20
N TYR A 413 5.26 -3.85 -1.33
CA TYR A 413 5.25 -5.13 -0.63
C TYR A 413 6.30 -6.11 -1.16
N PHE A 414 6.77 -5.91 -2.39
CA PHE A 414 7.73 -6.77 -3.07
C PHE A 414 8.89 -5.97 -3.67
N HIS A 415 9.32 -4.91 -2.96
CA HIS A 415 10.35 -3.98 -3.43
C HIS A 415 11.65 -4.68 -3.84
N GLY A 416 12.07 -4.42 -5.07
CA GLY A 416 13.13 -5.07 -5.81
C GLY A 416 12.65 -6.11 -6.82
N LEU A 417 11.40 -6.57 -6.77
CA LEU A 417 10.83 -7.55 -7.71
C LEU A 417 9.74 -6.95 -8.61
N GLU A 418 9.48 -5.64 -8.54
CA GLU A 418 8.51 -4.94 -9.39
C GLU A 418 8.89 -4.91 -10.87
N GLY A 419 10.18 -5.13 -11.17
CA GLY A 419 10.71 -5.16 -12.52
C GLY A 419 11.05 -3.76 -13.08
N PRO A 420 11.33 -3.66 -14.39
CA PRO A 420 11.99 -2.49 -14.96
C PRO A 420 11.06 -1.33 -15.35
N TYR A 421 9.75 -1.48 -15.15
CA TYR A 421 8.73 -0.57 -15.69
C TYR A 421 7.82 0.03 -14.61
N ASP A 422 7.55 1.33 -14.75
CA ASP A 422 6.38 1.94 -14.14
C ASP A 422 5.15 1.74 -15.01
N PHE A 423 4.00 1.57 -14.36
CA PHE A 423 2.70 1.48 -15.02
C PHE A 423 1.81 2.67 -14.63
N GLY A 424 1.40 3.42 -15.65
CA GLY A 424 0.43 4.49 -15.56
C GLY A 424 -0.96 4.00 -15.96
N LEU A 425 -1.98 4.34 -15.18
CA LEU A 425 -3.34 3.84 -15.35
C LEU A 425 -4.25 4.86 -16.04
N ARG A 426 -5.15 4.36 -16.89
CA ARG A 426 -6.27 5.10 -17.47
C ARG A 426 -7.48 4.18 -17.59
N LEU A 427 -8.66 4.75 -17.39
CA LEU A 427 -9.92 4.01 -17.53
C LEU A 427 -11.01 4.84 -18.18
N ALA A 428 -11.92 4.19 -18.88
CA ALA A 428 -13.14 4.81 -19.39
C ALA A 428 -14.34 3.90 -19.16
N VAL A 429 -15.42 4.46 -18.61
CA VAL A 429 -16.64 3.75 -18.24
C VAL A 429 -17.73 4.04 -19.26
N TYR A 430 -18.43 3.00 -19.68
CA TYR A 430 -19.52 3.06 -20.65
C TYR A 430 -20.69 2.25 -20.12
N ARG A 431 -21.91 2.77 -20.28
CA ARG A 431 -23.12 1.99 -20.01
C ARG A 431 -23.46 1.18 -21.25
N ARG A 432 -23.71 -0.11 -21.05
CA ARG A 432 -24.14 -1.05 -22.07
C ARG A 432 -25.66 -1.08 -22.17
N SER A 433 -26.15 -1.03 -23.40
CA SER A 433 -27.58 -1.15 -23.75
C SER A 433 -27.94 -2.58 -24.13
N ASP A 434 -29.23 -2.90 -24.19
CA ASP A 434 -29.73 -4.22 -24.60
C ASP A 434 -29.32 -4.64 -26.02
N ASP A 435 -28.99 -3.68 -26.89
CA ASP A 435 -28.48 -3.92 -28.25
C ASP A 435 -26.94 -4.01 -28.31
N GLU A 436 -26.28 -4.18 -27.17
CA GLU A 436 -24.82 -4.17 -26.96
C GLU A 436 -24.14 -2.84 -27.33
N SER A 437 -24.89 -1.79 -27.65
CA SER A 437 -24.31 -0.47 -27.86
C SER A 437 -23.79 0.12 -26.55
N ARG A 438 -22.69 0.85 -26.65
CA ARG A 438 -21.99 1.45 -25.51
C ARG A 438 -22.17 2.96 -25.51
N SER A 439 -22.66 3.49 -24.41
CA SER A 439 -22.81 4.94 -24.19
C SER A 439 -21.80 5.44 -23.17
N PHE A 440 -21.07 6.49 -23.52
CA PHE A 440 -20.00 7.02 -22.66
C PHE A 440 -20.55 7.62 -21.35
N VAL A 441 -19.90 7.30 -20.23
CA VAL A 441 -20.30 7.77 -18.88
C VAL A 441 -19.24 8.68 -18.27
N GLY A 442 -17.97 8.28 -18.32
CA GLY A 442 -16.87 9.05 -17.73
C GLY A 442 -15.51 8.40 -18.01
N HIS A 443 -14.42 9.15 -17.83
CA HIS A 443 -13.07 8.62 -17.99
C HIS A 443 -12.07 9.30 -17.06
N PHE A 444 -10.99 8.58 -16.75
CA PHE A 444 -9.77 9.13 -16.18
C PHE A 444 -8.63 8.89 -17.19
N VAL A 445 -8.09 9.96 -17.76
CA VAL A 445 -7.12 9.89 -18.88
C VAL A 445 -5.79 10.58 -18.60
N GLN A 446 -5.66 11.21 -17.43
CA GLN A 446 -4.37 11.75 -16.99
C GLN A 446 -3.42 10.58 -16.72
N ASN A 447 -2.14 10.74 -17.06
CA ASN A 447 -1.14 9.72 -16.71
C ASN A 447 -0.91 9.76 -15.20
N CYS A 448 -1.54 8.84 -14.48
CA CYS A 448 -1.33 8.65 -13.06
C CYS A 448 -0.53 7.37 -12.85
N TYR A 449 0.64 7.49 -12.22
CA TYR A 449 1.53 6.38 -11.89
C TYR A 449 1.40 5.95 -10.42
N ASN A 450 0.43 6.52 -9.70
CA ASN A 450 0.10 6.13 -8.33
C ASN A 450 -0.51 4.73 -8.32
N ARG A 451 -0.71 4.17 -7.13
CA ARG A 451 -1.29 2.84 -6.97
C ARG A 451 -2.69 2.68 -7.57
N SER A 452 -3.50 3.75 -7.59
CA SER A 452 -4.85 3.69 -8.16
C SER A 452 -5.35 5.01 -8.73
N ILE A 453 -6.36 4.90 -9.59
CA ILE A 453 -7.18 6.00 -10.10
C ILE A 453 -8.65 5.72 -9.81
N SER A 454 -9.45 6.77 -9.62
CA SER A 454 -10.88 6.63 -9.31
C SER A 454 -11.77 7.55 -10.12
N LEU A 455 -13.01 7.10 -10.36
CA LEU A 455 -14.11 7.89 -10.91
C LEU A 455 -15.31 7.83 -9.96
N GLU A 456 -15.55 8.93 -9.28
CA GLU A 456 -16.69 9.09 -8.37
C GLU A 456 -17.93 9.58 -9.12
N PHE A 457 -19.02 8.84 -9.02
CA PHE A 457 -20.33 9.19 -9.57
C PHE A 457 -21.32 9.42 -8.44
N LYS A 458 -21.92 10.62 -8.39
CA LYS A 458 -22.98 10.96 -7.41
C LYS A 458 -24.21 10.07 -7.55
N SER A 459 -24.51 9.62 -8.77
CA SER A 459 -25.52 8.61 -9.07
C SER A 459 -25.27 8.00 -10.44
N LEU A 460 -25.25 6.67 -10.51
CA LEU A 460 -25.42 5.88 -11.73
C LEU A 460 -26.82 5.27 -11.72
N GLU A 461 -27.32 4.94 -12.91
CA GLU A 461 -28.57 4.19 -13.06
C GLU A 461 -28.29 2.69 -12.95
N ALA A 462 -29.29 1.90 -12.58
CA ALA A 462 -29.20 0.45 -12.67
C ALA A 462 -28.91 0.02 -14.12
N GLY A 463 -28.05 -0.99 -14.28
CA GLY A 463 -27.61 -1.47 -15.57
C GLY A 463 -26.23 -2.10 -15.55
N VAL A 464 -25.74 -2.43 -16.75
CA VAL A 464 -24.44 -3.04 -16.98
C VAL A 464 -23.49 -2.00 -17.57
N TYR A 465 -22.25 -2.01 -17.11
CA TYR A 465 -21.23 -1.05 -17.46
C TYR A 465 -19.95 -1.74 -17.87
N ASP A 466 -19.39 -1.32 -18.99
CA ASP A 466 -18.09 -1.75 -19.50
C ASP A 466 -17.01 -0.76 -19.11
N VAL A 467 -15.85 -1.29 -18.73
CA VAL A 467 -14.68 -0.50 -18.38
C VAL A 467 -13.56 -0.82 -19.36
N ASP A 468 -13.23 0.17 -20.17
CA ASP A 468 -12.03 0.14 -21.01
C ASP A 468 -10.83 0.56 -20.16
N VAL A 469 -9.71 -0.11 -20.36
CA VAL A 469 -8.46 0.15 -19.63
C VAL A 469 -7.33 0.42 -20.61
N MET A 470 -6.48 1.37 -20.27
CA MET A 470 -5.21 1.57 -20.95
C MET A 470 -4.11 1.67 -19.90
N VAL A 471 -3.08 0.83 -20.07
CA VAL A 471 -1.88 0.87 -19.23
C VAL A 471 -0.72 1.43 -20.04
N VAL A 472 -0.15 2.52 -19.56
CA VAL A 472 1.05 3.14 -20.13
C VAL A 472 2.25 2.64 -19.36
N ARG A 473 3.23 2.03 -20.03
CA ARG A 473 4.48 1.63 -19.37
C ARG A 473 5.62 2.61 -19.67
N ARG A 474 6.51 2.84 -18.69
CA ARG A 474 7.74 3.64 -18.84
C ARG A 474 8.91 2.93 -18.16
N GLY A 475 10.06 2.81 -18.84
CA GLY A 475 11.26 2.21 -18.23
C GLY A 475 11.90 3.11 -17.16
N ARG A 476 12.32 2.51 -16.04
CA ARG A 476 13.09 3.17 -14.95
C ARG A 476 14.59 2.88 -14.95
N GLY A 477 15.03 1.88 -15.73
CA GLY A 477 16.42 1.41 -15.66
C GLY A 477 16.71 0.53 -14.44
N GLN A 478 15.67 0.01 -13.79
CA GLN A 478 15.78 -1.08 -12.81
C GLN A 478 15.99 -2.42 -13.53
N GLN A 479 16.52 -3.41 -12.80
CA GLN A 479 16.71 -4.77 -13.29
C GLN A 479 15.39 -5.55 -13.35
N GLY A 480 15.35 -6.64 -14.11
CA GLY A 480 14.25 -7.61 -14.06
C GLY A 480 14.22 -8.35 -12.72
N ALA A 481 13.07 -8.91 -12.35
CA ALA A 481 12.92 -9.60 -11.06
C ALA A 481 13.86 -10.81 -10.95
N GLU A 482 14.04 -11.55 -12.05
CA GLU A 482 14.96 -12.71 -12.10
C GLU A 482 16.44 -12.32 -11.95
N ASP A 483 16.84 -11.19 -12.52
CA ASP A 483 18.20 -10.67 -12.38
C ASP A 483 18.47 -10.29 -10.91
N VAL A 484 17.53 -9.61 -10.27
CA VAL A 484 17.62 -9.27 -8.84
C VAL A 484 17.73 -10.52 -7.99
N ILE A 485 16.90 -11.54 -8.25
CA ILE A 485 16.97 -12.85 -7.58
C ILE A 485 18.36 -13.47 -7.73
N SER A 486 18.90 -13.48 -8.94
CA SER A 486 20.25 -14.00 -9.20
C SER A 486 21.33 -13.23 -8.42
N ASP A 487 21.22 -11.91 -8.36
CA ASP A 487 22.21 -11.04 -7.70
C ASP A 487 22.19 -11.16 -6.17
N VAL A 488 21.00 -11.26 -5.56
CA VAL A 488 20.82 -11.24 -4.09
C VAL A 488 20.58 -12.61 -3.46
N GLY A 489 20.19 -13.61 -4.24
CA GLY A 489 19.55 -14.83 -3.75
C GLY A 489 20.40 -15.68 -2.81
N ASN A 490 21.72 -15.69 -3.01
CA ASN A 490 22.66 -16.39 -2.13
C ASN A 490 23.06 -15.60 -0.87
N ALA A 491 22.97 -14.27 -0.92
CA ALA A 491 23.43 -13.43 0.18
C ALA A 491 22.36 -13.22 1.25
N ARG A 492 21.08 -13.24 0.86
CA ARG A 492 19.94 -12.83 1.72
C ARG A 492 18.72 -13.77 1.56
N PRO A 493 18.85 -15.07 1.86
CA PRO A 493 17.83 -16.07 1.55
C PRO A 493 16.49 -15.85 2.26
N ASP A 494 16.51 -15.46 3.54
CA ASP A 494 15.28 -15.24 4.32
C ASP A 494 14.51 -14.00 3.83
N LYS A 495 15.24 -12.91 3.54
CA LYS A 495 14.65 -11.71 2.95
C LYS A 495 14.06 -12.02 1.58
N LEU A 496 14.79 -12.74 0.74
CA LEU A 496 14.29 -13.10 -0.58
C LEU A 496 13.01 -13.95 -0.47
N LEU A 497 12.99 -14.94 0.41
CA LEU A 497 11.80 -15.76 0.65
C LEU A 497 10.59 -14.91 1.06
N GLN A 498 10.77 -13.93 1.95
CA GLN A 498 9.71 -13.03 2.39
C GLN A 498 9.15 -12.20 1.22
N ILE A 499 10.02 -11.54 0.45
CA ILE A 499 9.61 -10.67 -0.65
C ILE A 499 9.00 -11.48 -1.81
N CYS A 500 9.52 -12.67 -2.13
CA CYS A 500 8.91 -13.57 -3.11
C CYS A 500 7.51 -14.03 -2.69
N LYS A 501 7.28 -14.33 -1.40
CA LYS A 501 5.93 -14.64 -0.90
C LYS A 501 4.97 -13.48 -1.10
N ASN A 502 5.42 -12.24 -0.82
CA ASN A 502 4.61 -11.05 -1.03
C ASN A 502 4.31 -10.81 -2.53
N PHE A 503 5.30 -11.04 -3.40
CA PHE A 503 5.14 -10.97 -4.85
C PHE A 503 4.10 -11.98 -5.35
N ASN A 504 4.19 -13.24 -4.93
CA ASN A 504 3.18 -14.24 -5.32
C ASN A 504 1.80 -13.93 -4.75
N ALA A 505 1.72 -13.46 -3.50
CA ALA A 505 0.45 -13.12 -2.86
C ALA A 505 -0.30 -12.00 -3.60
N SER A 506 0.41 -11.08 -4.26
CA SER A 506 -0.24 -10.06 -5.08
C SER A 506 -0.85 -10.66 -6.37
N ARG A 507 -0.20 -11.67 -6.96
CA ARG A 507 -0.66 -12.33 -8.20
C ARG A 507 -1.75 -13.37 -7.98
N VAL A 508 -1.77 -14.07 -6.84
CA VAL A 508 -2.76 -15.13 -6.54
C VAL A 508 -4.20 -14.59 -6.54
N GLN A 509 -4.38 -13.28 -6.40
CA GLN A 509 -5.70 -12.63 -6.50
C GLN A 509 -6.23 -12.58 -7.95
N ALA A 510 -5.34 -12.70 -8.95
CA ALA A 510 -5.70 -12.62 -10.36
C ALA A 510 -6.44 -13.88 -10.85
N VAL A 511 -7.60 -13.70 -11.49
CA VAL A 511 -8.44 -14.82 -11.94
C VAL A 511 -7.94 -15.51 -13.22
N ASN A 512 -7.07 -14.85 -13.97
CA ASN A 512 -6.43 -15.39 -15.18
C ASN A 512 -5.00 -15.84 -14.96
N LEU A 513 -4.61 -16.08 -13.70
CA LEU A 513 -3.30 -16.65 -13.40
C LEU A 513 -3.29 -18.11 -13.87
N HIS A 514 -2.90 -18.33 -15.12
CA HIS A 514 -2.64 -19.66 -15.66
C HIS A 514 -1.34 -20.15 -15.03
N GLY A 515 -1.47 -21.12 -14.13
CA GLY A 515 -0.38 -21.57 -13.27
C GLY A 515 0.81 -22.09 -14.05
N GLU A 516 1.96 -21.45 -13.84
CA GLU A 516 3.30 -22.03 -14.06
C GLU A 516 4.42 -21.14 -13.48
N TYR A 517 4.22 -19.82 -13.39
CA TYR A 517 5.25 -18.92 -12.86
C TYR A 517 5.13 -18.69 -11.34
N ASP A 518 5.80 -19.52 -10.56
CA ASP A 518 6.09 -19.26 -9.13
C ASP A 518 7.50 -18.64 -9.02
N ILE A 519 7.59 -17.37 -8.63
CA ILE A 519 8.88 -16.69 -8.48
C ILE A 519 9.79 -17.35 -7.42
N LEU A 520 9.21 -18.11 -6.48
CA LEU A 520 9.97 -18.88 -5.51
C LEU A 520 10.75 -20.01 -6.15
N ASP A 521 10.31 -20.56 -7.29
CA ASP A 521 11.09 -21.57 -7.99
C ASP A 521 12.40 -20.98 -8.51
N LYS A 522 12.35 -19.74 -9.02
CA LYS A 522 13.56 -19.01 -9.38
C LYS A 522 14.45 -18.72 -8.19
N ALA A 523 13.88 -18.32 -7.06
CA ALA A 523 14.63 -18.11 -5.83
C ALA A 523 15.31 -19.40 -5.33
N LYS A 524 14.62 -20.55 -5.40
CA LYS A 524 15.16 -21.87 -5.01
C LYS A 524 16.36 -22.26 -5.87
N GLU A 525 16.35 -21.96 -7.17
CA GLU A 525 17.50 -22.24 -8.06
C GLU A 525 18.78 -21.59 -7.53
N THR A 526 18.69 -20.35 -7.06
CA THR A 526 19.87 -19.62 -6.56
C THR A 526 20.47 -20.24 -5.31
N GLN A 527 19.65 -20.88 -4.48
CA GLN A 527 20.03 -21.50 -3.21
C GLN A 527 20.33 -23.01 -3.32
N SER A 528 20.09 -23.60 -4.49
CA SER A 528 20.29 -25.04 -4.73
C SER A 528 21.74 -25.35 -5.06
N THR A 529 22.25 -26.45 -4.52
CA THR A 529 23.56 -27.00 -4.90
C THR A 529 23.51 -27.59 -6.31
N GLU A 530 24.67 -27.74 -6.97
CA GLU A 530 24.76 -28.43 -8.27
C GLU A 530 24.17 -29.85 -8.24
N PHE A 531 24.31 -30.54 -7.10
CA PHE A 531 23.73 -31.87 -6.90
C PHE A 531 22.20 -31.83 -6.91
N GLU A 532 21.58 -30.87 -6.21
CA GLU A 532 20.13 -30.69 -6.18
C GLU A 532 19.58 -30.26 -7.55
N LEU A 533 20.27 -29.34 -8.23
CA LEU A 533 19.91 -28.93 -9.59
C LEU A 533 20.01 -30.10 -10.59
N ALA A 534 21.05 -30.93 -10.49
CA ALA A 534 21.19 -32.14 -11.32
C ALA A 534 20.09 -33.17 -11.02
N ALA A 535 19.74 -33.37 -9.74
CA ALA A 535 18.66 -34.27 -9.34
C ALA A 535 17.28 -33.78 -9.82
N ASN A 536 17.02 -32.47 -9.76
CA ASN A 536 15.79 -31.87 -10.26
C ASN A 536 15.68 -31.99 -11.78
N ARG A 537 16.77 -31.76 -12.52
CA ARG A 537 16.82 -31.97 -13.99
C ARG A 537 16.49 -33.42 -14.36
N ALA A 538 17.16 -34.39 -13.72
CA ALA A 538 16.89 -35.81 -13.94
C ALA A 538 15.44 -36.22 -13.58
N ARG A 539 14.85 -35.60 -12.55
CA ARG A 539 13.45 -35.83 -12.19
C ARG A 539 12.48 -35.23 -13.21
N LYS A 540 12.77 -34.04 -13.74
CA LYS A 540 11.97 -33.37 -14.78
C LYS A 540 12.01 -34.15 -16.09
N GLU A 541 13.20 -34.58 -16.53
CA GLU A 541 13.38 -35.45 -17.70
C GLU A 541 12.54 -36.73 -17.57
N LYS A 542 12.59 -37.40 -16.41
CA LYS A 542 11.79 -38.59 -16.16
C LYS A 542 10.27 -38.33 -16.14
N LEU A 543 9.85 -37.14 -15.72
CA LEU A 543 8.42 -36.77 -15.71
C LEU A 543 7.91 -36.58 -17.15
N LEU A 544 8.69 -35.86 -17.97
CA LEU A 544 8.40 -35.66 -19.40
C LEU A 544 8.38 -36.99 -20.15
N GLU A 545 9.31 -37.91 -19.85
CA GLU A 545 9.29 -39.26 -20.42
C GLU A 545 8.01 -40.04 -20.05
N LEU A 546 7.49 -39.88 -18.83
CA LEU A 546 6.26 -40.53 -18.37
C LEU A 546 4.99 -39.89 -18.95
N GLU A 547 4.99 -38.57 -19.15
CA GLU A 547 3.90 -37.82 -19.78
C GLU A 547 3.80 -38.18 -21.28
N ALA A 548 4.93 -38.21 -21.99
CA ALA A 548 4.98 -38.67 -23.38
C ALA A 548 4.48 -40.13 -23.53
N GLN A 549 4.82 -41.02 -22.59
CA GLN A 549 4.33 -42.40 -22.58
C GLN A 549 2.85 -42.53 -22.22
N ALA A 550 2.24 -41.52 -21.59
CA ALA A 550 0.82 -41.51 -21.23
C ALA A 550 -0.06 -40.94 -22.36
N GLU A 551 0.53 -40.28 -23.35
CA GLU A 551 -0.16 -39.70 -24.53
C GLU A 551 -0.11 -40.61 -25.76
N GLU A 552 0.67 -41.70 -25.76
CA GLU A 552 0.62 -42.71 -26.84
C GLU A 552 -0.67 -43.56 -26.75
N PRO A 553 -1.49 -43.67 -27.82
CA PRO A 553 -2.66 -44.54 -27.82
C PRO A 553 -2.25 -46.02 -27.81
N GLU A 554 -2.88 -46.82 -26.95
CA GLU A 554 -2.72 -48.30 -26.96
C GLU A 554 -3.29 -48.86 -28.28
N ASP A 555 -2.43 -49.12 -29.27
CA ASP A 555 -2.81 -49.79 -30.52
C ASP A 555 -3.08 -51.29 -30.29
N GLU A 556 -4.32 -51.71 -30.54
CA GLU A 556 -4.75 -53.11 -30.57
C GLU A 556 -4.03 -53.88 -31.69
N GLU A 557 -3.16 -54.84 -31.32
CA GLU A 557 -2.52 -55.76 -32.27
C GLU A 557 -3.56 -56.56 -33.08
N THR A 558 -3.49 -56.46 -34.41
CA THR A 558 -3.97 -57.52 -35.31
C THR A 558 -2.82 -58.03 -36.20
N PRO A 559 -2.71 -59.36 -36.41
CA PRO A 559 -1.51 -59.98 -36.96
C PRO A 559 -1.56 -60.00 -38.49
N ASN A 560 -0.43 -59.70 -39.14
CA ASN A 560 -0.25 -59.97 -40.56
C ASN A 560 0.77 -61.09 -40.81
N ASP A 561 0.34 -61.95 -41.73
CA ASP A 561 1.02 -63.11 -42.29
C ASP A 561 2.27 -62.74 -43.11
N ASP A 562 3.25 -63.65 -43.01
CA ASP A 562 4.06 -64.26 -44.07
C ASP A 562 4.97 -63.46 -45.03
N GLU A 563 6.21 -63.99 -45.14
CA GLU A 563 7.09 -64.11 -46.33
C GLU A 563 7.75 -62.82 -46.89
N ASP A 564 8.96 -62.81 -47.46
CA ASP A 564 10.12 -63.67 -47.50
C ASP A 564 11.30 -62.80 -48.03
N ASP A 565 12.53 -63.23 -47.71
CA ASP A 565 13.75 -63.20 -48.52
C ASP A 565 14.38 -61.89 -49.10
N ASN A 566 15.54 -61.53 -48.50
CA ASN A 566 16.85 -61.15 -49.09
C ASN A 566 16.97 -60.27 -50.37
N GLY A 567 17.84 -59.26 -50.28
CA GLY A 567 18.85 -58.99 -51.31
C GLY A 567 19.19 -57.53 -51.62
N ASP A 568 20.21 -57.01 -50.93
CA ASP A 568 21.27 -56.09 -51.38
C ASP A 568 21.02 -55.21 -52.63
N ASP A 569 20.87 -53.89 -52.42
CA ASP A 569 21.01 -52.86 -53.46
C ASP A 569 22.15 -51.89 -53.09
N ASN A 570 22.95 -51.58 -54.11
CA ASN A 570 24.10 -50.69 -54.12
C ASN A 570 23.79 -49.52 -55.07
N ASP A 571 24.13 -48.29 -54.65
CA ASP A 571 24.32 -47.06 -55.44
C ASP A 571 23.18 -46.56 -56.37
N GLU A 572 22.62 -45.37 -56.07
CA GLU A 572 22.82 -44.11 -56.82
C GLU A 572 21.77 -43.04 -56.44
N GLU A 573 22.21 -41.78 -56.53
CA GLU A 573 21.56 -40.57 -56.06
C GLU A 573 20.29 -40.14 -56.83
N ALA A 574 19.46 -39.41 -56.07
CA ALA A 574 18.61 -38.28 -56.45
C ALA A 574 17.27 -38.53 -57.17
N GLN A 575 16.18 -38.29 -56.44
CA GLN A 575 15.12 -37.38 -56.88
C GLN A 575 14.31 -36.85 -55.70
N GLU A 576 14.14 -35.52 -55.70
CA GLU A 576 13.22 -34.75 -54.88
C GLU A 576 11.78 -35.22 -55.11
N GLU A 577 11.02 -35.48 -54.07
CA GLU A 577 9.57 -35.28 -54.05
C GLU A 577 9.12 -34.98 -52.61
N GLU A 578 8.28 -33.95 -52.52
CA GLU A 578 7.75 -33.28 -51.34
C GLU A 578 6.80 -34.20 -50.56
N ASP A 579 7.02 -34.36 -49.25
CA ASP A 579 5.95 -34.68 -48.31
C ASP A 579 5.96 -33.60 -47.22
N GLU A 580 4.86 -32.83 -47.22
CA GLU A 580 4.49 -31.84 -46.22
C GLU A 580 4.20 -32.56 -44.89
N GLU A 581 5.18 -32.64 -43.99
CA GLU A 581 4.89 -32.76 -42.56
C GLU A 581 4.82 -31.34 -42.00
N GLU A 582 3.59 -30.88 -41.71
CA GLU A 582 3.34 -29.78 -40.79
C GLU A 582 3.94 -30.19 -39.43
N GLU A 583 5.22 -29.87 -39.21
CA GLU A 583 5.75 -29.71 -37.86
C GLU A 583 4.88 -28.63 -37.20
N GLU A 584 3.98 -29.06 -36.30
CA GLU A 584 3.49 -28.19 -35.23
C GLU A 584 4.72 -27.51 -34.65
N ALA A 585 4.80 -26.19 -34.85
CA ALA A 585 5.84 -25.38 -34.26
C ALA A 585 5.77 -25.57 -32.75
N ALA A 586 6.60 -26.47 -32.22
CA ALA A 586 6.89 -26.51 -30.81
C ALA A 586 7.38 -25.10 -30.45
N ASP A 587 6.58 -24.37 -29.68
CA ASP A 587 6.85 -23.01 -29.24
C ASP A 587 8.32 -22.91 -28.80
N GLU A 588 9.16 -22.26 -29.61
CA GLU A 588 10.49 -21.89 -29.15
C GLU A 588 10.29 -21.05 -27.88
N PRO A 589 10.99 -21.36 -26.77
CA PRO A 589 10.82 -20.60 -25.54
C PRO A 589 11.17 -19.14 -25.84
N ILE A 590 10.18 -18.26 -25.68
CA ILE A 590 10.33 -16.83 -25.90
C ILE A 590 11.50 -16.35 -25.01
N GLU A 591 12.62 -15.95 -25.61
CA GLU A 591 13.75 -15.37 -24.88
C GLU A 591 13.31 -14.04 -24.23
N GLY A 592 13.08 -14.06 -22.92
CA GLY A 592 12.77 -12.86 -22.13
C GLY A 592 12.26 -13.17 -20.72
N ASP A 593 12.38 -12.19 -19.81
CA ASP A 593 11.77 -12.26 -18.47
C ASP A 593 10.25 -12.37 -18.63
N ALA A 594 9.67 -13.51 -18.18
CA ALA A 594 8.25 -13.81 -18.27
C ALA A 594 7.37 -12.73 -17.63
N LEU A 595 7.90 -12.02 -16.63
CA LEU A 595 7.22 -10.96 -15.90
C LEU A 595 7.34 -9.58 -16.57
N SER A 596 8.21 -9.44 -17.57
CA SER A 596 8.51 -8.16 -18.20
C SER A 596 7.26 -7.55 -18.85
N GLY A 597 6.84 -6.40 -18.33
CA GLY A 597 5.68 -5.66 -18.81
C GLY A 597 4.32 -6.21 -18.35
N ALA A 598 4.29 -7.20 -17.45
CA ALA A 598 3.09 -7.67 -16.77
C ALA A 598 2.84 -6.86 -15.49
N VAL A 599 1.58 -6.56 -15.21
CA VAL A 599 1.14 -5.85 -14.01
C VAL A 599 -0.16 -6.47 -13.50
N VAL A 600 -0.29 -6.62 -12.19
CA VAL A 600 -1.55 -7.07 -11.57
C VAL A 600 -2.48 -5.88 -11.42
N LEU A 601 -3.67 -5.95 -12.03
CA LEU A 601 -4.68 -4.90 -12.03
C LEU A 601 -5.96 -5.36 -11.35
N GLY A 602 -6.56 -4.49 -10.55
CA GLY A 602 -7.84 -4.72 -9.89
C GLY A 602 -8.85 -3.64 -10.25
N LEU A 603 -10.04 -4.03 -10.70
CA LEU A 603 -11.19 -3.13 -10.74
C LEU A 603 -12.00 -3.31 -9.46
N ARG A 604 -12.21 -2.22 -8.72
CA ARG A 604 -13.03 -2.18 -7.51
C ARG A 604 -14.19 -1.22 -7.71
N VAL A 605 -15.40 -1.61 -7.34
CA VAL A 605 -16.60 -0.77 -7.40
C VAL A 605 -17.19 -0.64 -6.01
N TYR A 606 -17.12 0.58 -5.47
CA TYR A 606 -17.72 0.95 -4.19
C TYR A 606 -19.12 1.51 -4.46
N THR A 607 -20.16 0.94 -3.88
CA THR A 607 -21.56 1.35 -4.09
C THR A 607 -22.43 1.05 -2.88
N LYS A 608 -23.63 1.65 -2.82
CA LYS A 608 -24.66 1.27 -1.84
C LYS A 608 -25.51 0.07 -2.27
N ASP A 609 -25.24 -0.45 -3.46
CA ASP A 609 -25.89 -1.64 -4.00
C ASP A 609 -25.21 -2.91 -3.50
N ALA A 610 -25.88 -3.64 -2.61
CA ALA A 610 -25.39 -4.90 -2.05
C ALA A 610 -25.32 -6.05 -3.08
N HIS A 611 -25.92 -5.89 -4.25
CA HIS A 611 -25.98 -6.89 -5.32
C HIS A 611 -25.16 -6.49 -6.54
N ALA A 612 -24.36 -5.42 -6.45
CA ALA A 612 -23.44 -5.06 -7.52
C ALA A 612 -22.45 -6.20 -7.78
N THR A 613 -22.05 -6.37 -9.03
CA THR A 613 -21.06 -7.37 -9.43
C THR A 613 -19.92 -6.70 -10.18
N VAL A 614 -18.73 -7.30 -10.12
CA VAL A 614 -17.57 -6.92 -10.93
C VAL A 614 -16.98 -8.20 -11.50
N THR A 615 -16.62 -8.20 -12.77
CA THR A 615 -16.04 -9.36 -13.46
C THR A 615 -15.02 -8.89 -14.49
N ALA A 616 -13.91 -9.62 -14.61
CA ALA A 616 -12.99 -9.46 -15.73
C ALA A 616 -13.56 -10.16 -16.98
N VAL A 617 -13.35 -9.56 -18.14
CA VAL A 617 -13.73 -10.15 -19.44
C VAL A 617 -12.45 -10.55 -20.14
N LEU A 618 -11.97 -11.75 -19.79
CA LEU A 618 -10.78 -12.33 -20.38
C LEU A 618 -11.10 -12.72 -21.82
N LYS A 619 -10.29 -12.24 -22.77
CA LYS A 619 -10.34 -12.73 -24.15
C LYS A 619 -9.72 -14.12 -24.15
N ALA A 620 -10.30 -15.05 -24.89
CA ALA A 620 -9.60 -16.29 -25.21
C ALA A 620 -8.39 -15.91 -26.06
N ASP A 621 -7.20 -16.27 -25.60
CA ASP A 621 -5.95 -16.09 -26.34
C ASP A 621 -5.95 -16.87 -27.66
#